data_AF-A0A1S3ATB1-F1
#
_entry.id   AF-A0A1S3ATB1-F1
#
_cell.length_a   1.000
_cell.length_b   1.000
_cell.length_c   1.000
_cell.angle_alpha   90.00
_cell.angle_beta   90.00
_cell.angle_gamma   90.00
#
_symmetry.space_group_name_H-M   'P 1'
#
loop_
_entity.id
_entity.type
_entity.pdbx_description
1 polymer ?
#
loop_
_entity_poly.entity_id
_entity_poly.type
_entity_poly.pdbx_seq_one_letter_code
_entity_poly.pdbx_strand_id
1 'polypeptide(L)'
;MATEEDSFEQVAAARKERLKALRAAQELLNASDEKNSVGEDKENGATADTDETNLNMKFRNYVPHDKELQEGKLAPPVLPKFEDPVTTEPPQQKEDPFVNIAPKKPNWDLRRDVQKKLDKLERRTQKALYKLMEEQEKQKQAAEGDDDQNGAE
;
A
#
# COMPACT_ATOMS: atom_id res chain seq x y z
N MET A 1 18.08 0.69 20.43
CA MET A 1 16.61 0.75 20.49
C MET A 1 16.04 2.13 20.17
N ALA A 2 16.79 3.24 20.30
CA ALA A 2 16.29 4.59 19.99
C ALA A 2 15.97 4.86 18.49
N THR A 3 16.62 4.18 17.55
CA THR A 3 16.55 4.53 16.11
C THR A 3 15.23 4.20 15.41
N GLU A 4 14.43 3.29 15.96
CA GLU A 4 13.12 2.94 15.39
C GLU A 4 12.00 3.84 15.92
N GLU A 5 12.13 4.31 17.16
CA GLU A 5 11.20 5.25 17.79
C GLU A 5 11.27 6.62 17.09
N ASP A 6 12.49 7.09 16.77
CA ASP A 6 12.71 8.33 16.02
C ASP A 6 12.05 8.33 14.62
N SER A 7 11.95 7.16 13.97
CA SER A 7 11.33 7.01 12.64
C SER A 7 9.80 7.10 12.70
N PHE A 8 9.18 6.48 13.72
CA PHE A 8 7.74 6.57 13.93
C PHE A 8 7.30 8.00 14.28
N GLU A 9 8.09 8.69 15.11
CA GLU A 9 7.84 10.09 15.48
C GLU A 9 7.94 11.03 14.28
N GLN A 10 8.92 10.82 13.38
CA GLN A 10 9.04 11.58 12.15
C GLN A 10 7.84 11.39 11.21
N VAL A 11 7.35 10.15 11.07
CA VAL A 11 6.15 9.86 10.26
C VAL A 11 4.89 10.51 10.88
N ALA A 12 4.76 10.47 12.21
CA ALA A 12 3.66 11.10 12.92
C ALA A 12 3.69 12.64 12.78
N ALA A 13 4.88 13.25 12.87
CA ALA A 13 5.07 14.69 12.67
C ALA A 13 4.71 15.13 11.25
N ALA A 14 5.20 14.42 10.22
CA ALA A 14 4.88 14.70 8.82
C ALA A 14 3.37 14.59 8.53
N ARG A 15 2.68 13.58 9.09
CA ARG A 15 1.22 13.45 8.97
C ARG A 15 0.49 14.60 9.64
N LYS A 16 0.93 15.01 10.83
CA LYS A 16 0.33 16.13 11.57
C LYS A 16 0.45 17.45 10.81
N GLU A 17 1.62 17.70 10.21
CA GLU A 17 1.86 18.89 9.39
C GLU A 17 0.95 18.91 8.15
N ARG A 18 0.87 17.79 7.42
CA ARG A 18 -0.02 17.66 6.26
C ARG A 18 -1.49 17.92 6.62
N LEU A 19 -1.97 17.37 7.73
CA LEU A 19 -3.34 17.60 8.19
C LEU A 19 -3.59 19.06 8.58
N LYS A 20 -2.60 19.73 9.17
CA LYS A 20 -2.69 21.16 9.49
C LYS A 20 -2.79 22.01 8.23
N ALA A 21 -1.99 21.71 7.20
CA ALA A 21 -2.06 22.40 5.91
C ALA A 21 -3.42 22.22 5.22
N LEU A 22 -3.97 20.99 5.21
CA LEU A 22 -5.31 20.74 4.68
C LEU A 22 -6.40 21.50 5.43
N ARG A 23 -6.30 21.55 6.77
CA ARG A 23 -7.26 22.29 7.60
C ARG A 23 -7.21 23.80 7.32
N ALA A 24 -6.01 24.36 7.17
CA ALA A 24 -5.83 25.77 6.81
C ALA A 24 -6.38 26.10 5.42
N ALA A 25 -6.16 25.22 4.43
CA ALA A 25 -6.72 25.38 3.08
C ALA A 25 -8.25 25.31 3.09
N GLN A 26 -8.83 24.39 3.88
CA GLN A 26 -10.28 24.29 4.05
C GLN A 26 -10.88 25.54 4.71
N GLU A 27 -10.21 26.12 5.70
CA GLU A 27 -10.65 27.35 6.35
C GLU A 27 -10.63 28.55 5.40
N LEU A 28 -9.61 28.65 4.53
CA LEU A 28 -9.56 29.66 3.47
C LEU A 28 -10.68 29.48 2.44
N LEU A 29 -10.95 28.24 2.03
CA LEU A 29 -12.04 27.93 1.10
C LEU A 29 -13.40 28.33 1.69
N ASN A 30 -13.66 27.94 2.94
CA ASN A 30 -14.89 28.28 3.64
C ASN A 30 -15.02 29.80 3.88
N ALA A 31 -13.93 30.49 4.18
CA ALA A 31 -13.94 31.95 4.34
C ALA A 31 -14.16 32.69 3.00
N SER A 32 -13.77 32.10 1.86
CA SER A 32 -14.07 32.64 0.54
C SER A 32 -15.51 32.38 0.07
N ASP A 33 -16.11 31.27 0.49
CA ASP A 33 -17.53 30.96 0.17
C ASP A 33 -18.50 31.91 0.90
N GLU A 34 -18.20 32.32 2.12
CA GLU A 34 -18.99 33.33 2.86
C GLU A 34 -18.94 34.74 2.23
N LYS A 35 -18.01 34.99 1.28
CA LYS A 35 -17.87 36.30 0.60
C LYS A 35 -18.44 36.30 -0.83
N ASN A 36 -18.77 35.15 -1.39
CA ASN A 36 -19.22 34.98 -2.79
C ASN A 36 -20.68 34.53 -2.93
N SER A 37 -21.55 34.88 -1.97
CA SER A 37 -23.00 34.64 -2.07
C SER A 37 -23.81 35.84 -2.58
N VAL A 38 -23.22 36.72 -3.39
CA VAL A 38 -23.93 37.74 -4.18
C VAL A 38 -23.58 37.51 -5.64
N GLY A 39 -24.57 37.02 -6.39
CA GLY A 39 -24.38 36.43 -7.71
C GLY A 39 -24.21 37.40 -8.87
N GLU A 40 -24.08 36.82 -10.05
CA GLU A 40 -24.43 37.44 -11.34
C GLU A 40 -24.53 36.33 -12.40
N ASP A 41 -25.77 35.95 -12.71
CA ASP A 41 -26.16 35.41 -14.01
C ASP A 41 -26.04 36.54 -15.04
N LYS A 42 -25.33 36.34 -16.16
CA LYS A 42 -25.62 37.04 -17.42
C LYS A 42 -25.01 36.38 -18.66
N GLU A 43 -25.96 36.06 -19.53
CA GLU A 43 -25.99 35.68 -20.95
C GLU A 43 -24.85 36.12 -21.88
N ASN A 44 -24.48 35.18 -22.76
CA ASN A 44 -24.29 35.29 -24.21
C ASN A 44 -23.99 36.68 -24.83
N GLY A 45 -22.82 36.77 -25.47
CA GLY A 45 -22.51 37.83 -26.43
C GLY A 45 -21.32 37.46 -27.31
N ALA A 46 -21.61 36.90 -28.49
CA ALA A 46 -20.65 36.75 -29.56
C ALA A 46 -20.24 38.14 -30.10
N THR A 47 -18.95 38.46 -30.05
CA THR A 47 -18.36 39.57 -30.79
C THR A 47 -17.12 39.06 -31.51
N ALA A 48 -17.27 38.91 -32.83
CA ALA A 48 -16.20 38.62 -33.75
C ALA A 48 -15.41 39.91 -34.06
N ASP A 49 -14.10 39.73 -34.21
CA ASP A 49 -13.16 40.44 -35.08
C ASP A 49 -12.77 41.89 -34.74
N THR A 50 -11.64 42.08 -34.03
CA THR A 50 -10.64 43.13 -34.37
C THR A 50 -9.24 42.93 -33.74
N ASP A 51 -8.57 41.77 -33.90
CA ASP A 51 -7.16 41.60 -33.45
C ASP A 51 -6.29 40.79 -34.45
N GLU A 52 -6.54 40.90 -35.75
CA GLU A 52 -5.98 40.01 -36.79
C GLU A 52 -4.52 40.26 -37.24
N THR A 53 -3.69 41.03 -36.54
CA THR A 53 -2.30 41.27 -37.00
C THR A 53 -1.18 40.68 -36.15
N ASN A 54 -1.47 40.05 -35.00
CA ASN A 54 -0.41 39.47 -34.16
C ASN A 54 -0.80 38.17 -33.42
N LEU A 55 -1.67 37.35 -34.01
CA LEU A 55 -1.96 36.02 -33.49
C LEU A 55 -0.98 35.01 -34.12
N ASN A 56 0.18 34.80 -33.50
CA ASN A 56 1.10 33.73 -33.90
C ASN A 56 0.43 32.36 -33.68
N MET A 57 -0.27 31.88 -34.71
CA MET A 57 -1.00 30.61 -34.73
C MET A 57 -0.02 29.43 -34.68
N LYS A 58 -0.15 28.55 -33.68
CA LYS A 58 0.76 27.40 -33.49
C LYS A 58 0.04 26.08 -33.66
N PHE A 59 0.54 25.20 -34.52
CA PHE A 59 -0.08 23.91 -34.83
C PHE A 59 0.66 22.76 -34.14
N ARG A 60 -0.01 22.08 -33.20
CA ARG A 60 0.58 20.94 -32.44
C ARG A 60 0.31 19.59 -33.12
N ASN A 61 -0.95 19.34 -33.51
CA ASN A 61 -1.41 18.04 -34.05
C ASN A 61 -1.93 18.12 -35.49
N TYR A 62 -1.81 19.27 -36.16
CA TYR A 62 -2.31 19.49 -37.51
C TYR A 62 -1.21 20.08 -38.41
N VAL A 63 -1.22 19.74 -39.70
CA VAL A 63 -0.29 20.29 -40.69
C VAL A 63 -1.11 21.08 -41.72
N PRO A 64 -1.04 22.42 -41.70
CA PRO A 64 -1.68 23.24 -42.71
C PRO A 64 -1.19 22.92 -44.12
N HIS A 65 -2.09 22.99 -45.11
CA HIS A 65 -1.75 22.78 -46.51
C HIS A 65 -1.00 23.98 -47.13
N ASP A 66 -1.19 25.18 -46.57
CA ASP A 66 -0.53 26.39 -47.05
C ASP A 66 0.90 26.52 -46.49
N LYS A 67 1.84 26.94 -47.33
CA LYS A 67 3.28 26.87 -47.02
C LYS A 67 3.71 27.89 -45.97
N GLU A 68 3.12 29.07 -45.98
CA GLU A 68 3.42 30.14 -45.02
C GLU A 68 2.96 29.77 -43.60
N LEU A 69 1.90 28.95 -43.50
CA LEU A 69 1.30 28.56 -42.22
C LEU A 69 1.94 27.28 -41.63
N GLN A 70 2.75 26.56 -42.41
CA GLN A 70 3.52 25.39 -41.95
C GLN A 70 4.67 25.78 -41.00
N GLU A 71 5.20 27.00 -41.11
CA GLU A 71 6.25 27.52 -40.22
C GLU A 71 5.76 27.67 -38.77
N GLY A 72 4.44 27.78 -38.57
CA GLY A 72 3.80 27.77 -37.25
C GLY A 72 3.68 26.40 -36.59
N LYS A 73 4.18 25.31 -37.22
CA LYS A 73 4.13 23.98 -36.62
C LYS A 73 5.07 23.87 -35.43
N LEU A 74 4.52 23.54 -34.26
CA LEU A 74 5.30 23.28 -33.06
C LEU A 74 6.02 21.93 -33.20
N ALA A 75 7.35 21.94 -33.10
CA ALA A 75 8.13 20.71 -33.05
C ALA A 75 7.70 19.86 -31.84
N PRO A 76 7.48 18.55 -32.01
CA PRO A 76 7.20 17.68 -30.88
C PRO A 76 8.38 17.75 -29.89
N PRO A 77 8.11 17.75 -28.58
CA PRO A 77 9.17 17.78 -27.58
C PRO A 77 10.08 16.57 -27.78
N VAL A 78 11.36 16.83 -28.04
CA VAL A 78 12.38 15.79 -28.15
C VAL A 78 12.52 15.17 -26.77
N LEU A 79 12.02 13.95 -26.62
CA LEU A 79 12.23 13.19 -25.39
C LEU A 79 13.74 13.04 -25.19
N PRO A 80 14.25 13.26 -23.96
CA PRO A 80 15.63 12.91 -23.66
C PRO A 80 15.82 11.43 -24.02
N LYS A 81 16.86 11.14 -24.80
CA LYS A 81 17.24 9.76 -25.09
C LYS A 81 17.56 9.11 -23.75
N PHE A 82 16.66 8.25 -23.31
CA PHE A 82 16.89 7.41 -22.14
C PHE A 82 18.12 6.56 -22.46
N GLU A 83 19.26 6.90 -21.85
CA GLU A 83 20.37 5.97 -21.82
C GLU A 83 19.93 4.83 -20.92
N ASP A 84 19.81 3.63 -21.51
CA ASP A 84 19.62 2.42 -20.73
C ASP A 84 20.75 2.38 -19.69
N PRO A 85 20.42 2.35 -18.38
CA PRO A 85 21.45 2.33 -17.37
C PRO A 85 22.31 1.09 -17.59
N VAL A 86 23.56 1.34 -18.01
CA VAL A 86 24.64 0.36 -18.02
C VAL A 86 24.61 -0.34 -16.67
N THR A 87 24.44 -1.66 -16.74
CA THR A 87 24.47 -2.65 -15.66
C THR A 87 25.30 -2.18 -14.45
N THR A 88 24.66 -1.43 -13.56
CA THR A 88 25.18 -1.18 -12.23
C THR A 88 24.41 -2.15 -11.36
N GLU A 89 25.17 -3.05 -10.73
CA GLU A 89 24.72 -4.19 -9.92
C GLU A 89 23.40 -3.90 -9.18
N PRO A 90 22.43 -4.83 -9.20
CA PRO A 90 21.13 -4.58 -8.59
C PRO A 90 21.35 -4.24 -7.11
N PRO A 91 20.87 -3.08 -6.62
CA PRO A 91 20.82 -2.85 -5.19
C PRO A 91 19.93 -3.96 -4.61
N GLN A 92 20.44 -4.66 -3.59
CA GLN A 92 19.67 -5.65 -2.84
C GLN A 92 18.36 -4.99 -2.43
N GLN A 93 17.29 -5.35 -3.14
CA GLN A 93 15.95 -4.87 -2.86
C GLN A 93 15.64 -5.39 -1.46
N LYS A 94 15.63 -4.48 -0.49
CA LYS A 94 14.90 -4.71 0.75
C LYS A 94 13.47 -4.88 0.28
N GLU A 95 13.04 -6.13 0.18
CA GLU A 95 11.68 -6.47 -0.22
C GLU A 95 10.74 -5.71 0.71
N ASP A 96 10.06 -4.70 0.16
CA ASP A 96 9.02 -3.99 0.89
C ASP A 96 7.99 -5.04 1.32
N PRO A 97 7.78 -5.26 2.63
CA PRO A 97 6.86 -6.31 3.13
C PRO A 97 5.41 -6.12 2.66
N PHE A 98 5.11 -4.96 2.08
CA PHE A 98 3.82 -4.54 1.58
C PHE A 98 3.57 -4.87 0.11
N VAL A 99 4.60 -5.09 -0.70
CA VAL A 99 4.44 -5.32 -2.16
C VAL A 99 3.92 -6.74 -2.45
N ASN A 100 4.08 -7.67 -1.50
CA ASN A 100 3.58 -9.04 -1.58
C ASN A 100 2.26 -9.27 -0.82
N ILE A 101 1.46 -8.23 -0.59
CA ILE A 101 0.10 -8.40 -0.03
C ILE A 101 -0.84 -8.75 -1.18
N ALA A 102 -0.73 -10.01 -1.64
CA ALA A 102 -1.81 -10.63 -2.39
C ALA A 102 -3.12 -10.53 -1.58
N PRO A 103 -4.30 -10.51 -2.23
CA PRO A 103 -5.57 -10.59 -1.53
C PRO A 103 -5.57 -11.84 -0.64
N LYS A 104 -5.40 -11.65 0.67
CA LYS A 104 -5.40 -12.77 1.61
C LYS A 104 -6.79 -13.41 1.62
N LYS A 105 -6.86 -14.70 1.99
CA LYS A 105 -8.13 -15.40 2.19
C LYS A 105 -9.02 -14.57 3.14
N PRO A 106 -10.36 -14.52 2.93
CA PRO A 106 -11.26 -13.71 3.77
C PRO A 106 -11.16 -14.08 5.25
N ASN A 107 -10.89 -15.36 5.56
CA ASN A 107 -10.75 -15.86 6.93
C ASN A 107 -9.29 -15.87 7.44
N TRP A 108 -8.34 -15.20 6.79
CA TRP A 108 -6.92 -15.27 7.19
C TRP A 108 -6.71 -14.75 8.61
N ASP A 109 -7.43 -13.68 8.97
CA ASP A 109 -7.34 -13.02 10.26
C ASP A 109 -7.90 -13.91 11.36
N LEU A 110 -9.07 -14.52 11.10
CA LEU A 110 -9.68 -15.51 11.97
C LEU A 110 -8.74 -16.70 12.22
N ARG A 111 -8.09 -17.21 11.16
CA ARG A 111 -7.12 -18.30 11.31
C ARG A 111 -5.95 -17.87 12.18
N ARG A 112 -5.38 -16.68 11.94
CA ARG A 112 -4.26 -16.15 12.72
C ARG A 112 -4.62 -16.01 14.21
N ASP A 113 -5.79 -15.47 14.50
CA ASP A 113 -6.20 -15.16 15.86
C ASP A 113 -6.62 -16.43 16.65
N VAL A 114 -7.17 -17.42 15.95
CA VAL A 114 -7.51 -18.73 16.54
C VAL A 114 -6.29 -19.65 16.66
N GLN A 115 -5.30 -19.52 15.78
CA GLN A 115 -4.12 -20.40 15.74
C GLN A 115 -3.40 -20.47 17.08
N LYS A 116 -3.15 -19.33 17.74
CA LYS A 116 -2.47 -19.29 19.04
C LYS A 116 -3.19 -20.09 20.12
N LYS A 117 -4.53 -20.11 20.09
CA LYS A 117 -5.34 -20.88 21.05
C LYS A 117 -5.29 -22.37 20.74
N LEU A 118 -5.37 -22.72 19.45
CA LEU A 118 -5.23 -24.11 18.98
C LEU A 118 -3.85 -24.66 19.30
N ASP A 119 -2.75 -23.93 19.02
CA ASP A 119 -1.39 -24.37 19.34
C ASP A 119 -1.21 -24.66 20.83
N LYS A 120 -1.80 -23.82 21.69
CA LYS A 120 -1.76 -24.00 23.15
C LYS A 120 -2.55 -25.23 23.59
N LEU A 121 -3.68 -25.50 22.94
CA LEU A 121 -4.50 -26.68 23.21
C LEU A 121 -3.79 -27.93 22.71
N GLU A 122 -3.29 -27.93 21.48
CA GLU A 122 -2.54 -29.02 20.85
C GLU A 122 -1.34 -29.44 21.69
N ARG A 123 -0.54 -28.48 22.18
CA ARG A 123 0.58 -28.77 23.10
C ARG A 123 0.14 -29.47 24.38
N ARG A 124 -1.06 -29.16 24.90
CA ARG A 124 -1.60 -29.83 26.09
C ARG A 124 -2.13 -31.21 25.75
N THR A 125 -2.80 -31.36 24.61
CA THR A 125 -3.31 -32.64 24.13
C THR A 125 -2.17 -33.61 23.87
N GLN A 126 -1.10 -33.19 23.20
CA GLN A 126 0.11 -33.99 22.99
C GLN A 126 0.74 -34.43 24.32
N LYS A 127 0.84 -33.53 25.29
CA LYS A 127 1.32 -33.87 26.64
C LYS A 127 0.42 -34.86 27.38
N ALA A 128 -0.90 -34.69 27.27
CA ALA A 128 -1.86 -35.61 27.88
C ALA A 128 -1.78 -37.00 27.23
N LEU A 129 -1.67 -37.05 25.91
CA LEU A 129 -1.52 -38.29 25.15
C LEU A 129 -0.22 -39.01 25.53
N TYR A 130 0.89 -38.28 25.66
CA TYR A 130 2.16 -38.84 26.12
C TYR A 130 2.06 -39.46 27.52
N LYS A 131 1.45 -38.75 28.48
CA LYS A 131 1.23 -39.29 29.84
C LYS A 131 0.38 -40.56 29.85
N LEU A 132 -0.67 -40.59 29.02
CA LEU A 132 -1.56 -41.74 28.92
C LEU A 132 -0.82 -42.95 28.35
N MET A 133 0.06 -42.73 27.37
CA MET A 133 0.96 -43.75 26.84
C MET A 133 1.94 -44.27 27.91
N GLU A 134 2.58 -43.39 28.68
CA GLU A 134 3.48 -43.80 29.79
C GLU A 134 2.76 -44.64 30.85
N GLU A 135 1.53 -44.26 31.21
CA GLU A 135 0.73 -44.99 32.19
C GLU A 135 0.32 -46.38 31.66
N GLN A 136 -0.10 -46.46 30.39
CA GLN A 136 -0.42 -47.73 29.74
C GLN A 136 0.80 -48.66 29.67
N GLU A 137 1.96 -48.11 29.31
CA GLU A 137 3.20 -48.88 29.26
C GLU A 137 3.60 -49.39 30.64
N LYS A 138 3.51 -48.55 31.68
CA LYS A 138 3.77 -48.96 33.06
C LYS A 138 2.80 -50.03 33.57
N GLN A 139 1.51 -49.91 33.25
CA GLN A 139 0.50 -50.92 33.60
C GLN A 139 0.80 -52.25 32.89
N LYS A 140 1.18 -52.20 31.62
CA LYS A 140 1.56 -53.39 30.86
C LYS A 140 2.81 -54.07 31.45
N GLN A 141 3.85 -53.29 31.79
CA GLN A 141 5.05 -53.81 32.45
C GLN A 141 4.75 -54.41 33.83
N ALA A 142 3.85 -53.79 34.61
CA ALA A 142 3.45 -54.31 35.91
C ALA A 142 2.64 -55.61 35.79
N ALA A 143 1.78 -55.74 34.78
CA ALA A 143 1.05 -56.98 34.52
C ALA A 143 2.00 -58.10 34.07
N GLU A 144 2.93 -57.82 33.15
CA GLU A 144 3.94 -58.80 32.72
C GLU A 144 4.85 -59.24 33.87
N GLY A 145 5.21 -58.36 34.81
CA GLY A 145 6.05 -58.69 35.96
C GLY A 145 5.36 -59.49 37.08
N ASP A 146 4.02 -59.47 37.16
CA ASP A 146 3.24 -60.21 38.16
C ASP A 146 2.97 -61.65 37.69
N ASP A 147 2.81 -61.85 36.38
CA ASP A 147 2.67 -63.18 35.76
C ASP A 147 3.95 -64.03 35.92
N ASP A 148 5.14 -63.42 35.87
CA ASP A 148 6.42 -64.11 36.06
C ASP A 148 6.66 -64.56 37.53
N GLN A 149 6.03 -63.92 38.52
CA GLN A 149 6.17 -64.31 39.94
C GLN A 149 5.16 -65.37 40.40
N ASN A 150 3.96 -65.41 39.80
CA ASN A 150 2.95 -66.43 40.11
C ASN A 150 3.14 -67.76 39.34
N GLY A 151 4.06 -67.82 38.37
CA GLY A 151 4.39 -69.04 37.61
C GLY A 151 5.51 -69.91 38.21
N ALA A 152 6.06 -69.54 39.38
CA ALA A 152 7.26 -70.17 39.95
C ALA A 152 7.03 -70.98 41.25
N GLU A 153 5.78 -71.23 41.67
CA GLU A 153 5.44 -72.19 42.74
C GLU A 153 4.93 -73.54 42.21
#